data_AF-A0A2H1WR39-F1
#
_entry.id   AF-A0A2H1WR39-F1
#
_cell.length_a   1.000
_cell.length_b   1.000
_cell.length_c   1.000
_cell.angle_alpha   90.00
_cell.angle_beta   90.00
_cell.angle_gamma   90.00
#
_symmetry.space_group_name_H-M   'P 1'
#
loop_
_entity.id
_entity.type
_entity.pdbx_description
1 polymer ?
#
loop_
_entity_poly.entity_id
_entity_poly.type
_entity_poly.pdbx_seq_one_letter_code
_entity_poly.pdbx_strand_id
1 'polypeptide(L)'
;VPETPIWLLSKGRQKEALNSLCRLRGWAKPEHVKEEFDELIQYHDALKRCVLCAKEGKILEPCEHYNTSSFKKIIFKIKHIFFAKETMKPFMLVLAYFFFYTMSGALPVRPNMVNVCRALGMKYDPKNIVVST
;
A
#
# COMPACT_ATOMS: atom_id res chain seq x y z
N VAL A 1 -3.04 -11.53 -16.29
CA VAL A 1 -1.93 -10.97 -15.48
C VAL A 1 -1.51 -12.05 -14.49
N PRO A 2 -0.21 -12.39 -14.35
CA PRO A 2 0.23 -13.40 -13.40
C PRO A 2 0.05 -12.93 -11.94
N GLU A 3 -0.03 -13.86 -10.98
CA GLU A 3 -0.08 -13.52 -9.54
C GLU A 3 1.23 -12.87 -9.07
N THR A 4 1.16 -12.05 -8.01
CA THR A 4 2.35 -11.34 -7.54
C THR A 4 3.41 -12.32 -6.99
N PRO A 5 4.68 -12.23 -7.43
CA PRO A 5 5.71 -13.18 -7.05
C PRO A 5 5.99 -13.18 -5.54
N ILE A 6 5.86 -12.03 -4.88
CA ILE A 6 6.00 -11.90 -3.42
C ILE A 6 4.92 -12.67 -2.64
N TRP A 7 3.69 -12.72 -3.17
CA TRP A 7 2.60 -13.49 -2.56
C TRP A 7 2.87 -15.00 -2.67
N LEU A 8 3.35 -15.46 -3.84
CA LEU A 8 3.75 -16.85 -4.07
C LEU A 8 4.91 -17.27 -3.15
N LEU A 9 5.91 -16.39 -2.95
CA LEU A 9 6.98 -16.59 -1.98
C LEU A 9 6.45 -16.68 -0.54
N SER A 10 5.48 -15.85 -0.17
CA SER A 10 4.83 -15.93 1.15
C SER A 10 4.08 -17.23 1.39
N LYS A 11 3.67 -17.94 0.33
CA LYS A 11 3.05 -19.28 0.41
C LYS A 11 4.05 -20.43 0.29
N GLY A 12 5.35 -20.15 0.18
CA GLY A 12 6.39 -21.16 0.00
C GLY A 12 6.48 -21.74 -1.43
N ARG A 13 5.75 -21.17 -2.40
CA ARG A 13 5.68 -21.64 -3.80
C ARG A 13 6.76 -20.96 -4.65
N GLN A 14 8.04 -21.24 -4.37
CA GLN A 14 9.16 -20.55 -5.03
C GLN A 14 9.23 -20.76 -6.55
N LYS A 15 8.99 -21.99 -7.03
CA LYS A 15 9.02 -22.30 -8.47
C LYS A 15 8.01 -21.48 -9.27
N GLU A 16 6.82 -21.29 -8.71
CA GLU A 16 5.76 -20.51 -9.33
C GLU A 16 6.03 -19.01 -9.25
N ALA A 17 6.62 -18.56 -8.14
CA ALA A 17 7.07 -17.17 -8.00
C ALA A 17 8.10 -16.81 -9.08
N LEU A 18 9.05 -17.71 -9.35
CA LEU A 18 10.05 -17.53 -10.42
C LEU A 18 9.39 -17.46 -11.81
N ASN A 19 8.45 -18.37 -12.10
CA ASN A 19 7.73 -18.36 -13.38
C ASN A 19 6.89 -17.08 -13.54
N SER A 20 6.23 -16.64 -12.48
CA SER A 20 5.50 -15.37 -12.49
C SER A 20 6.42 -14.18 -12.80
N LEU A 21 7.60 -14.13 -12.16
CA LEU A 21 8.59 -13.07 -12.38
C LEU A 21 9.13 -13.08 -13.82
N CYS A 22 9.38 -14.26 -14.39
CA CYS A 22 9.75 -14.43 -15.79
C CYS A 22 8.67 -13.87 -16.74
N ARG A 23 7.39 -14.13 -16.47
CA ARG A 23 6.28 -13.60 -17.26
C ARG A 23 6.18 -12.07 -17.17
N LEU A 24 6.41 -11.48 -15.99
CA LEU A 24 6.39 -10.03 -15.79
C LEU A 24 7.52 -9.31 -16.55
N ARG A 25 8.68 -9.96 -16.70
CA ARG A 25 9.83 -9.45 -17.47
C ARG A 25 9.75 -9.71 -18.97
N GLY A 26 8.56 -10.06 -19.48
CA GLY A 26 8.35 -10.33 -20.91
C GLY A 26 8.76 -11.73 -21.32
N TRP A 27 8.40 -12.74 -20.53
CA TRP A 27 8.73 -14.16 -20.77
C TRP A 27 10.25 -14.43 -20.81
N ALA A 28 11.00 -13.73 -19.97
CA ALA A 28 12.44 -13.91 -19.84
C ALA A 28 12.79 -15.33 -19.36
N LYS A 29 14.01 -15.78 -19.69
CA LYS A 29 14.53 -17.06 -19.18
C LYS A 29 14.79 -16.95 -17.67
N PRO A 30 14.65 -18.05 -16.92
CA PRO A 30 14.88 -18.06 -15.47
C PRO A 30 16.28 -17.59 -15.05
N GLU A 31 17.28 -17.78 -15.93
CA GLU A 31 18.66 -17.34 -15.71
C GLU A 31 18.79 -15.81 -15.62
N HIS A 32 18.08 -15.06 -16.46
CA HIS A 32 18.16 -13.59 -16.51
C HIS A 32 17.42 -12.92 -15.35
N VAL A 33 16.58 -13.69 -14.65
CA VAL A 33 15.70 -13.21 -13.57
C VAL A 33 16.20 -13.69 -12.20
N LYS A 34 17.26 -14.50 -12.18
CA LYS A 34 17.76 -15.16 -10.97
C LYS A 34 18.24 -14.16 -9.93
N GLU A 35 18.98 -13.13 -10.34
CA GLU A 35 19.47 -12.07 -9.45
C GLU A 35 18.31 -11.33 -8.76
N GLU A 36 17.33 -10.87 -9.55
CA GLU A 36 16.13 -10.21 -9.01
C GLU A 36 15.32 -11.14 -8.09
N PHE A 37 15.26 -12.43 -8.43
CA PHE A 37 14.55 -13.42 -7.64
C PHE A 37 15.23 -13.67 -6.30
N ASP A 38 16.57 -13.75 -6.29
CA ASP A 38 17.37 -13.92 -5.09
C ASP A 38 17.23 -12.69 -4.17
N GLU A 39 17.24 -11.47 -4.73
CA GLU A 39 16.93 -10.24 -3.99
C GLU A 39 15.52 -10.28 -3.37
N LEU A 40 14.52 -10.79 -4.12
CA LEU A 40 13.15 -10.93 -3.65
C LEU A 40 13.04 -11.89 -2.45
N ILE A 41 13.80 -12.99 -2.48
CA ILE A 41 13.89 -13.95 -1.37
C ILE A 41 14.53 -13.31 -0.15
N GLN A 42 15.67 -12.62 -0.33
CA GLN A 42 16.34 -11.93 0.76
C GLN A 42 15.44 -10.88 1.43
N TYR A 43 14.69 -10.12 0.63
CA TYR A 43 13.70 -9.17 1.14
C TYR A 43 12.58 -9.87 1.91
N HIS A 44 12.02 -10.97 1.38
CA HIS A 44 10.99 -11.75 2.05
C HIS A 44 11.45 -12.30 3.41
N ASP A 45 12.69 -12.82 3.47
CA ASP A 45 13.25 -13.33 4.71
C ASP A 45 13.58 -12.21 5.70
N ALA A 46 13.98 -11.03 5.21
CA ALA A 46 14.12 -9.84 6.04
C ALA A 46 12.79 -9.41 6.68
N LEU A 47 11.67 -9.51 5.96
CA LEU A 47 10.34 -9.21 6.48
C LEU A 47 9.86 -10.17 7.58
N LYS A 48 10.34 -11.42 7.58
CA LYS A 48 10.03 -12.40 8.63
C LYS A 48 10.72 -12.10 9.95
N ARG A 49 11.79 -11.29 9.94
CA ARG A 49 12.53 -10.94 11.15
C ARG A 49 11.68 -10.09 12.09
N CYS A 50 11.90 -10.25 13.39
CA CYS A 50 11.21 -9.45 14.39
C CYS A 50 11.67 -7.99 14.31
N VAL A 51 10.71 -7.05 14.16
CA VAL A 51 10.97 -5.61 14.06
C VAL A 51 11.69 -5.07 15.31
N LEU A 52 11.45 -5.69 16.47
CA LEU A 52 12.11 -5.31 17.73
C LEU A 52 13.56 -5.82 17.78
N CYS A 53 13.79 -7.06 17.36
CA CYS A 53 15.14 -7.65 17.32
C CYS A 53 16.02 -7.00 16.24
N ALA A 54 15.42 -6.56 15.12
CA ALA A 54 16.13 -5.85 14.06
C ALA A 54 16.78 -4.55 14.56
N LYS A 55 16.21 -3.91 15.59
CA LYS A 55 16.74 -2.68 16.20
C LYS A 55 17.86 -2.93 17.20
N GLU A 56 17.86 -4.09 17.85
CA GLU A 56 18.83 -4.46 18.90
C GLU A 56 20.05 -5.23 18.36
N GLY A 57 20.09 -5.56 17.07
CA GLY A 57 21.23 -6.27 16.46
C GLY A 57 21.42 -7.71 16.95
N LYS A 58 20.48 -8.27 17.72
CA LYS A 58 20.56 -9.63 18.24
C LYS A 58 19.97 -10.62 17.25
N ILE A 59 20.85 -11.41 16.64
CA ILE A 59 20.52 -12.61 15.86
C ILE A 59 20.48 -13.78 16.85
N LEU A 60 19.34 -14.00 17.50
CA LEU A 60 19.14 -15.23 18.27
C LEU A 60 17.75 -15.78 17.98
N GLU A 61 17.70 -16.90 17.25
CA GLU A 61 16.50 -17.75 17.20
C GLU A 61 16.50 -18.68 18.42
N PRO A 62 15.37 -18.86 19.13
CA PRO A 62 14.09 -18.17 19.02
C PRO A 62 14.05 -16.89 19.90
N CYS A 63 13.58 -15.78 19.33
CA CYS A 63 13.45 -14.53 20.09
C CYS A 63 12.29 -14.59 21.10
N GLU A 64 12.51 -14.15 22.34
CA GLU A 64 11.51 -14.16 23.43
C GLU A 64 10.23 -13.38 23.11
N HIS A 65 10.29 -12.47 22.14
CA HIS A 65 9.14 -11.74 21.60
C HIS A 65 8.09 -12.63 20.89
N TYR A 66 8.39 -13.91 20.65
CA TYR A 66 7.46 -14.88 20.06
C TYR A 66 6.28 -15.23 20.97
N ASN A 67 6.45 -15.21 22.30
CA ASN A 67 5.49 -15.81 23.25
C ASN A 67 4.50 -14.83 23.88
N THR A 68 4.23 -13.70 23.22
CA THR A 68 3.15 -12.79 23.66
C THR A 68 1.88 -13.02 22.85
N SER A 69 0.72 -12.99 23.51
CA SER A 69 -0.62 -13.06 22.90
C SER A 69 -0.68 -12.32 21.55
N SER A 70 -1.27 -12.95 20.53
CA SER A 70 -1.39 -12.41 19.16
C SER A 70 -1.91 -10.97 19.12
N PHE A 71 -2.80 -10.60 20.05
CA PHE A 71 -3.32 -9.24 20.17
C PHE A 71 -2.27 -8.25 20.68
N LYS A 72 -1.48 -8.61 21.69
CA LYS A 72 -0.38 -7.76 22.19
C LYS A 72 0.65 -7.53 21.09
N LYS A 73 0.96 -8.57 20.29
CA LYS A 73 1.87 -8.46 19.14
C LYS A 73 1.36 -7.49 18.07
N ILE A 74 0.07 -7.56 17.72
CA ILE A 74 -0.56 -6.64 16.77
C ILE A 74 -0.53 -5.20 17.31
N ILE A 75 -0.91 -4.99 18.57
CA ILE A 75 -0.91 -3.65 19.19
C ILE A 75 0.51 -3.08 19.26
N PHE A 76 1.51 -3.88 19.64
CA PHE A 76 2.89 -3.41 19.72
C PHE A 76 3.42 -3.02 18.35
N LYS A 77 3.09 -3.81 17.31
CA LYS A 77 3.46 -3.52 15.92
C LYS A 77 2.77 -2.27 15.40
N ILE A 78 1.46 -2.11 15.63
CA ILE A 78 0.72 -0.90 15.25
C ILE A 78 1.27 0.31 16.00
N LYS A 79 1.47 0.22 17.31
CA LYS A 79 2.01 1.31 18.12
C LYS A 79 3.39 1.73 17.61
N HIS A 80 4.28 0.77 17.36
CA HIS A 80 5.63 1.08 16.91
C HIS A 80 5.66 1.67 15.48
N ILE A 81 4.86 1.17 14.54
CA ILE A 81 4.87 1.64 13.15
C ILE A 81 4.12 2.96 13.01
N PHE A 82 2.95 3.06 13.64
CA PHE A 82 2.05 4.20 13.48
C PHE A 82 2.48 5.42 14.33
N PHE A 83 3.02 5.20 15.53
CA PHE A 83 3.53 6.29 16.38
C PHE A 83 5.03 6.58 16.16
N ALA A 84 5.63 6.07 15.09
CA ALA A 84 6.97 6.50 14.71
C ALA A 84 6.90 7.99 14.31
N LYS A 85 7.71 8.82 14.96
CA LYS A 85 7.74 10.28 14.74
C LYS A 85 8.05 10.64 13.28
N GLU A 86 8.74 9.75 12.57
CA GLU A 86 9.13 9.88 11.17
C GLU A 86 7.94 9.69 10.21
N THR A 87 7.05 8.74 10.46
CA THR A 87 5.89 8.43 9.59
C THR A 87 4.70 9.36 9.83
N MET A 88 4.61 9.97 11.02
CA MET A 88 3.51 10.87 11.37
C MET A 88 3.49 12.16 10.56
N LYS A 89 4.65 12.74 10.21
CA LYS A 89 4.73 13.99 9.43
C LYS A 89 4.11 13.85 8.03
N PRO A 90 4.54 12.89 7.17
CA PRO A 90 3.94 12.72 5.87
C PRO A 90 2.47 12.28 5.96
N PHE A 91 2.14 11.44 6.95
CA PHE A 91 0.75 11.00 7.16
C PHE A 91 -0.19 12.19 7.44
N MET A 92 0.19 13.10 8.35
CA MET A 92 -0.62 14.29 8.66
C MET A 92 -0.79 15.20 7.44
N LEU A 93 0.23 15.36 6.60
CA LEU A 93 0.14 16.15 5.37
C LEU A 93 -0.88 15.53 4.41
N VAL A 94 -0.78 14.23 4.17
CA VAL A 94 -1.70 13.51 3.28
C VAL A 94 -3.13 13.55 3.83
N LEU A 95 -3.30 13.37 5.13
CA LEU A 95 -4.60 13.43 5.79
C LEU A 95 -5.22 14.83 5.69
N ALA A 96 -4.44 15.88 5.91
CA ALA A 96 -4.89 17.26 5.73
C ALA A 96 -5.26 17.52 4.26
N TYR A 97 -4.44 17.08 3.30
CA TYR A 97 -4.74 17.23 1.87
C TYR A 97 -6.09 16.61 1.50
N PHE A 98 -6.34 15.35 1.87
CA PHE A 98 -7.61 14.69 1.59
C PHE A 98 -8.77 15.32 2.37
N PHE A 99 -8.55 15.76 3.60
CA PHE A 99 -9.56 16.47 4.37
C PHE A 99 -10.00 17.77 3.68
N PHE A 100 -9.06 18.63 3.28
CA PHE A 100 -9.40 19.87 2.57
C PHE A 100 -10.01 19.58 1.19
N TYR A 101 -9.48 18.59 0.48
CA TYR A 101 -10.03 18.17 -0.82
C TYR A 101 -11.50 17.73 -0.70
N THR A 102 -11.84 16.92 0.30
CA THR A 102 -13.21 16.44 0.52
C THR A 102 -14.14 17.53 1.09
N MET A 103 -13.66 18.32 2.06
CA MET A 103 -14.43 19.40 2.69
C MET A 103 -14.66 20.59 1.77
N SER A 104 -13.86 20.76 0.71
CA SER A 104 -14.06 21.83 -0.29
C SER A 104 -15.44 21.78 -0.99
N GLY A 105 -16.16 20.66 -0.89
CA GLY A 105 -17.44 20.48 -1.55
C GLY A 105 -17.33 20.32 -3.07
N ALA A 106 -16.11 20.22 -3.64
CA ALA A 106 -15.92 20.02 -5.07
C ALA A 106 -16.45 18.66 -5.57
N LEU A 107 -16.44 17.63 -4.72
CA LEU A 107 -16.94 16.30 -5.05
C LEU A 107 -18.45 16.27 -5.36
N PRO A 108 -19.34 16.83 -4.51
CA PRO A 108 -20.77 16.88 -4.82
C PRO A 108 -21.17 17.89 -5.90
N VAL A 109 -20.28 18.82 -6.29
CA VAL A 109 -20.57 19.80 -7.34
C VAL A 109 -20.87 19.09 -8.66
N ARG A 110 -20.02 18.17 -9.14
CA ARG A 110 -20.24 17.52 -10.45
C ARG A 110 -21.59 16.79 -10.58
N PRO A 111 -22.01 15.91 -9.64
CA PRO A 111 -23.31 15.25 -9.74
C PRO A 111 -24.51 16.17 -9.50
N ASN A 112 -24.36 17.23 -8.69
CA ASN A 112 -25.46 18.17 -8.39
C ASN A 112 -25.41 19.45 -9.22
N MET A 113 -24.49 19.57 -10.17
CA MET A 113 -24.21 20.82 -10.88
C MET A 113 -25.46 21.34 -11.58
N VAL A 114 -26.23 20.45 -12.21
CA VAL A 114 -27.51 20.79 -12.86
C VAL A 114 -28.51 21.43 -11.89
N ASN A 115 -28.61 20.91 -10.66
CA ASN A 115 -29.52 21.43 -9.65
C ASN A 115 -29.04 22.79 -9.11
N VAL A 116 -27.74 22.95 -8.90
CA VAL A 116 -27.13 24.22 -8.47
C VAL A 116 -27.30 25.29 -9.56
N CYS A 117 -27.01 24.97 -10.82
CA CYS A 117 -27.18 25.88 -11.95
C CYS A 117 -28.64 26.34 -12.12
N ARG A 118 -29.61 25.44 -11.88
CA ARG A 118 -31.04 25.78 -11.88
C ARG A 118 -31.41 26.68 -10.71
N ALA A 119 -30.91 26.40 -9.50
CA ALA A 119 -31.17 27.20 -8.30
C ALA A 119 -30.59 28.62 -8.41
N LEU A 120 -29.47 28.79 -9.11
CA LEU A 120 -28.83 30.08 -9.36
C LEU A 120 -29.47 30.88 -10.51
N GLY A 121 -30.48 30.33 -11.20
CA GLY A 121 -31.19 31.03 -12.27
C GLY A 121 -30.36 31.32 -13.53
N MET A 122 -29.35 30.49 -13.83
CA MET A 122 -28.48 30.71 -14.98
C MET A 122 -29.24 30.56 -16.31
N LYS A 123 -29.00 31.49 -17.23
CA LYS A 123 -29.72 31.63 -18.50
C LYS A 123 -29.43 30.53 -19.54
N TYR A 124 -28.35 29.77 -19.34
CA TYR A 124 -27.89 28.70 -20.24
C TYR A 124 -28.38 27.33 -19.77
N ASP A 125 -28.74 26.45 -20.71
CA ASP A 125 -29.24 25.11 -20.41
C ASP A 125 -28.18 24.32 -19.59
N PRO A 126 -28.47 23.99 -18.31
CA PRO A 126 -27.51 23.36 -17.40
C PRO A 126 -26.91 22.07 -17.95
N LYS A 127 -27.64 21.37 -18.83
CA LYS A 127 -27.21 20.13 -19.46
C LYS A 127 -26.00 20.33 -20.38
N ASN A 128 -25.90 21.47 -21.07
CA ASN A 128 -24.80 21.73 -22.01
C ASN A 128 -23.51 22.16 -21.27
N ILE A 129 -23.64 22.77 -20.09
CA ILE A 129 -22.50 23.17 -19.24
C ILE A 129 -21.82 21.93 -18.64
N VAL A 130 -22.59 20.92 -18.23
CA VAL A 130 -22.08 19.70 -17.59
C VAL A 130 -21.33 18.80 -18.58
N VAL A 131 -21.74 18.78 -19.85
CA VAL A 131 -21.09 17.95 -20.89
C VAL A 131 -19.75 18.56 -21.35
N SER A 132 -19.54 19.85 -21.12
CA SER A 132 -18.33 20.58 -21.54
C SER A 132 -17.23 20.64 -20.47
N THR A 133 -17.46 20.05 -19.28
CA THR A 133 -16.54 20.09 -18.11
C THR A 133 -16.17 18.69 -17.60
#